data_AF-A0A2W4PDD8-F1
#
_entry.id   AF-A0A2W4PDD8-F1
#
_cell.length_a   1.000
_cell.length_b   1.000
_cell.length_c   1.000
_cell.angle_alpha   90.00
_cell.angle_beta   90.00
_cell.angle_gamma   90.00
#
_symmetry.space_group_name_H-M   'P 1'
#
loop_
_entity.id
_entity.type
_entity.pdbx_description
1 polymer ?
#
loop_
_entity_poly.entity_id
_entity_poly.type
_entity_poly.pdbx_seq_one_letter_code
_entity_poly.pdbx_strand_id
1 'polypeptide(L)' 'MYKEQVKGLEVDYVQLASVDTMQPVAELSGPSVLAVAAYVGPVRLIDNVIFDFVDGRPVPDRGVFLDEPSSLTRLP' A
#
# COMPACT_ATOMS: atom_id res chain seq x y z
N MET A 1 15.95 6.95 9.46
CA MET A 1 14.78 7.81 9.77
C MET A 1 13.75 6.95 10.48
N TYR A 2 13.77 6.92 11.82
CA TYR A 2 12.78 6.17 12.59
C TYR A 2 11.47 6.95 12.55
N LYS A 3 10.40 6.34 12.01
CA LYS A 3 9.08 6.98 11.92
C LYS A 3 8.40 6.89 13.29
N GLU A 4 7.91 8.02 13.78
CA GLU A 4 6.96 8.04 14.90
C GLU A 4 5.72 7.22 14.51
N GLN A 5 5.18 6.46 15.46
CA GLN A 5 3.88 5.82 15.29
C GLN A 5 2.82 6.91 15.08
N VAL A 6 2.02 6.75 14.02
CA VAL A 6 0.86 7.62 13.79
C VAL A 6 -0.14 7.35 14.92
N LYS A 7 -0.35 8.35 15.79
CA LYS A 7 -1.27 8.23 16.92
C LYS A 7 -2.69 7.95 16.42
N GLY A 8 -3.32 6.92 16.97
CA GLY A 8 -4.69 6.52 16.62
C GLY A 8 -4.80 5.54 15.43
N LEU A 9 -3.68 5.04 14.92
CA LEU A 9 -3.63 3.96 13.93
C LEU A 9 -3.33 2.62 14.61
N GLU A 10 -4.20 1.63 14.43
CA GLU A 10 -3.97 0.24 14.86
C GLU A 10 -3.73 -0.63 13.64
N VAL A 11 -2.51 -1.13 13.46
CA VAL A 11 -2.13 -1.94 12.29
C VAL A 11 -2.74 -3.34 12.41
N ASP A 12 -3.52 -3.74 11.42
CA ASP A 12 -4.04 -5.11 11.26
C ASP A 12 -2.97 -5.98 10.61
N TYR A 13 -2.45 -5.56 9.45
CA TYR A 13 -1.29 -6.19 8.84
C TYR A 13 -0.48 -5.23 7.96
N VAL A 14 0.78 -5.60 7.76
CA VAL A 14 1.64 -5.14 6.66
C VAL A 14 2.25 -6.39 6.03
N GLN A 15 1.95 -6.66 4.77
CA GLN A 15 2.35 -7.90 4.11
C GLN A 15 2.88 -7.64 2.71
N LEU A 16 4.07 -8.17 2.42
CA LEU A 16 4.57 -8.29 1.05
C LEU A 16 4.07 -9.63 0.47
N ALA A 17 3.46 -9.59 -0.70
CA ALA A 17 2.90 -10.76 -1.36
C ALA A 17 3.18 -10.75 -2.87
N SER A 18 3.18 -11.93 -3.49
CA SER A 18 3.23 -12.07 -4.95
C SER A 18 1.94 -11.51 -5.58
N VAL A 19 2.06 -10.75 -6.68
CA VAL A 19 0.88 -10.19 -7.39
C VAL A 19 -0.02 -11.26 -8.00
N ASP A 20 0.56 -12.38 -8.44
CA ASP A 20 -0.18 -13.44 -9.13
C ASP A 20 -0.99 -14.32 -8.16
N THR A 21 -0.46 -14.53 -6.96
CA THR A 21 -0.98 -15.56 -6.02
C THR A 21 -1.53 -14.98 -4.73
N MET A 22 -1.21 -13.71 -4.43
CA MET A 22 -1.49 -13.07 -3.14
C MET A 22 -0.96 -13.86 -1.93
N GLN A 23 0.05 -14.72 -2.14
CA GLN A 23 0.72 -15.43 -1.06
C GLN A 23 1.89 -14.60 -0.53
N PRO A 24 2.14 -14.63 0.80
CA PRO A 24 3.29 -13.99 1.41
C PRO A 24 4.61 -14.35 0.74
N VAL A 25 5.46 -13.35 0.51
CA VAL A 25 6.85 -13.55 0.06
C VAL A 25 7.79 -12.89 1.06
N ALA A 26 8.94 -13.53 1.28
CA ALA A 26 9.93 -13.04 2.24
C ALA A 26 10.72 -11.83 1.72
N GLU A 27 10.88 -11.74 0.40
CA GLU A 27 11.76 -10.75 -0.26
C GLU A 27 11.11 -10.19 -1.51
N LEU A 28 11.42 -8.92 -1.81
CA LEU A 28 11.02 -8.24 -3.03
C LEU A 28 11.96 -8.65 -4.17
N SER A 29 11.72 -9.82 -4.77
CA SER A 29 12.57 -10.42 -5.82
C SER A 29 11.88 -10.52 -7.20
N GLY A 30 10.61 -10.11 -7.29
CA GLY A 30 9.82 -10.05 -8.51
C GLY A 30 8.53 -9.25 -8.30
N PRO A 31 7.65 -9.19 -9.30
CA PRO A 31 6.38 -8.46 -9.21
C PRO A 31 5.62 -8.80 -7.92
N SER A 32 5.39 -7.80 -7.09
CA SER A 32 4.86 -7.98 -5.73
C SER A 32 3.94 -6.83 -5.33
N VAL A 33 3.08 -7.06 -4.35
CA VAL A 33 2.26 -6.04 -3.71
C VAL A 33 2.62 -5.93 -2.23
N LEU A 34 2.85 -4.71 -1.76
CA LEU A 34 2.89 -4.40 -0.34
C LEU A 34 1.51 -3.94 0.08
N ALA A 35 0.78 -4.82 0.76
CA ALA A 35 -0.57 -4.54 1.25
C ALA A 35 -0.51 -4.12 2.72
N VAL A 36 -1.33 -3.14 3.08
CA VAL A 36 -1.53 -2.69 4.46
C VAL A 36 -3.01 -2.64 4.79
N ALA A 37 -3.35 -3.05 6.00
CA ALA A 37 -4.64 -2.75 6.60
C ALA A 37 -4.42 -2.21 8.01
N ALA A 38 -5.24 -1.22 8.38
CA ALA A 38 -5.20 -0.63 9.70
C ALA A 38 -6.56 -0.05 10.08
N TYR A 39 -6.82 0.04 11.37
CA TYR A 39 -7.97 0.73 11.93
C TYR A 39 -7.62 2.17 12.29
N VAL A 40 -8.51 3.10 11.92
CA VAL A 40 -8.53 4.50 12.38
C VAL A 40 -9.83 4.70 13.16
N GLY A 41 -9.75 4.59 14.48
CA GLY A 41 -10.94 4.46 15.31
C GLY A 41 -11.73 3.19 14.91
N PRO A 42 -13.05 3.27 14.63
CA PRO A 42 -13.85 2.11 14.26
C PRO A 42 -13.72 1.71 12.78
N VAL A 43 -13.02 2.49 11.95
CA VAL A 43 -12.99 2.30 10.50
C VAL A 43 -11.75 1.53 10.10
N ARG A 44 -11.92 0.42 9.37
CA ARG A 44 -10.83 -0.37 8.79
C ARG A 44 -10.51 0.15 7.39
N LEU A 45 -9.31 0.70 7.22
CA LEU A 45 -8.79 1.16 5.95
C LEU A 45 -7.82 0.13 5.38
N ILE A 46 -7.79 0.01 4.05
CA ILE A 46 -6.81 -0.77 3.31
C ILE A 46 -6.11 0.14 2.31
N ASP A 47 -4.86 -0.19 2.00
CA ASP A 47 -4.14 0.40 0.88
C ASP A 47 -3.07 -0.58 0.41
N ASN A 48 -2.54 -0.37 -0.80
CA ASN A 48 -1.47 -1.19 -1.33
C ASN A 48 -0.57 -0.42 -2.29
N VAL A 49 0.68 -0.87 -2.41
CA VAL A 49 1.61 -0.44 -3.45
C VAL A 49 2.05 -1.66 -4.24
N ILE A 50 1.88 -1.63 -5.56
CA ILE A 50 2.40 -2.65 -6.46
C ILE A 50 3.83 -2.28 -6.84
N PHE A 51 4.69 -3.29 -6.95
CA PHE A 51 6.04 -3.19 -7.46
C PHE A 51 6.14 -3.99 -8.74
N ASP A 52 6.43 -3.30 -9.84
CA ASP A 52 6.90 -3.92 -11.07
C ASP A 52 8.40 -4.15 -11.02
N PHE A 53 8.94 -4.92 -11.97
CA PHE A 53 10.39 -5.13 -12.10
C PHE A 53 10.86 -4.73 -13.49
N VAL A 54 11.71 -3.71 -13.54
CA VAL A 54 12.34 -3.21 -14.78
C VAL A 54 13.85 -3.32 -14.61
N ASP A 55 14.51 -4.00 -15.55
CA ASP A 55 15.96 -4.26 -15.53
C ASP A 55 16.46 -4.83 -14.18
N GLY A 56 15.68 -5.75 -13.60
CA GLY A 56 16.01 -6.41 -12.34
C GLY A 56 15.86 -5.55 -11.09
N ARG A 57 15.22 -4.37 -11.19
CA ARG A 57 14.99 -3.45 -10.08
C ARG A 57 13.50 -3.27 -9.81
N PRO A 58 13.07 -3.20 -8.54
CA PRO A 58 11.69 -2.92 -8.20
C PRO A 58 11.34 -1.46 -8.54
N VAL A 59 10.21 -1.27 -9.22
CA VAL A 59 9.62 0.03 -9.54
C VAL A 59 8.26 0.11 -8.86
N PRO A 60 8.11 0.90 -7.78
CA PRO A 60 6.82 1.06 -7.13
C PRO A 60 5.88 1.87 -8.01
N ASP A 61 4.63 1.42 -8.13
CA ASP A 61 3.53 2.25 -8.60
C ASP A 61 3.33 3.41 -7.60
N ARG A 62 3.40 4.64 -8.11
CA ARG A 62 3.23 5.86 -7.31
C ARG A 62 1.82 6.42 -7.40
N GLY A 63 0.94 5.74 -8.14
CA GLY A 63 -0.35 6.26 -8.53
C GLY A 63 -0.25 7.52 -9.40
N VAL A 64 -1.41 8.11 -9.65
CA VAL A 64 -1.53 9.42 -10.31
C VAL A 64 -1.90 10.45 -9.24
N PHE A 65 -1.06 11.47 -9.08
CA PHE A 65 -1.41 12.63 -8.28
C PHE A 65 -2.33 13.52 -9.10
N LEU A 66 -3.52 13.79 -8.56
CA LEU A 66 -4.45 14.73 -9.18
C LEU A 66 -4.06 16.15 -8.75
N ASP A 67 -4.02 17.07 -9.72
CA ASP A 67 -3.84 18.50 -9.44
C ASP A 67 -5.11 19.15 -8.87
N GLU A 68 -6.24 18.42 -8.91
CA GLU A 68 -7.53 18.84 -8.39
C GLU A 68 -8.12 17.80 -7.41
N PRO A 69 -9.02 18.21 -6.49
CA PRO A 69 -9.67 17.29 -5.57
C PRO A 69 -10.43 16.19 -6.32
N SER A 70 -10.34 14.96 -5.78
CA SER A 70 -11.05 13.79 -6.29
C SER A 70 -12.54 14.09 -6.50
N SER A 71 -13.14 13.48 -7.53
CA SER A 71 -14.60 13.53 -7.70
C SER A 71 -15.35 12.86 -6.54
N LEU A 72 -14.71 11.92 -5.83
CA LEU A 72 -15.26 11.27 -4.64
C LEU A 72 -15.43 12.23 -3.46
N THR A 73 -14.67 13.33 -3.39
CA THR A 73 -14.85 14.38 -2.38
C THR A 73 -16.04 15.30 -2.68
N ARG A 74 -16.72 15.11 -3.82
CA ARG A 74 -17.92 15.86 -4.21
C ARG A 74 -19.22 15.06 -3.98
N LEU A 75 -19.14 13.87 -3.41
CA LEU A 75 -20.32 13.10 -3.04
C LEU A 75 -21.00 13.78 -1.82
N PRO A 76 -22.33 13.99 -1.86
CA PRO A 76 -23.09 14.70 -0.82
C PRO A 76 -23.13 13.95 0.52
#